data_AF-A0A3B9QWI2-F1
#
_entry.id   AF-A0A3B9QWI2-F1
#
_cell.length_a   1.000
_cell.length_b   1.000
_cell.length_c   1.000
_cell.angle_alpha   90.00
_cell.angle_beta   90.00
_cell.angle_gamma   90.00
#
_symmetry.space_group_name_H-M   'P 1'
#
loop_
_entity.id
_entity.type
_entity.pdbx_description
1 polymer ?
#
loop_
_entity_poly.entity_id
_entity_poly.type
_entity_poly.pdbx_seq_one_letter_code
_entity_poly.pdbx_strand_id
1 'polypeptide(L)'
;MVTADDIEARLPRPLDTHERTRTEVLIDDAVKRIAAEFGRAGMDLQDRLEVQWFSDEYERVIREMVSAVVLVGINVGMTSASSSTMQESDSATFKDSDAVSWGGVTLTDQQRRDLGLPVAGKTLGRFPASPRWPERMLR
;
A
#
# COMPACT_ATOMS: atom_id res chain seq x y z
N MET A 1 1.45 1.59 19.75
CA MET A 1 1.74 2.77 18.90
C MET A 1 3.12 2.58 18.31
N VAL A 2 3.25 2.59 16.98
CA VAL A 2 4.49 2.28 16.24
C VAL A 2 5.48 3.44 16.34
N THR A 3 6.74 3.12 16.63
CA THR A 3 7.86 4.07 16.75
C THR A 3 8.93 3.84 15.68
N ALA A 4 9.86 4.79 15.53
CA ALA A 4 11.00 4.61 14.62
C ALA A 4 11.88 3.41 15.01
N ASP A 5 12.01 3.10 16.31
CA ASP A 5 12.72 1.92 16.80
C ASP A 5 12.06 0.61 16.36
N ASP A 6 10.72 0.57 16.32
CA ASP A 6 9.99 -0.60 15.82
C ASP A 6 10.27 -0.85 14.34
N ILE A 7 10.45 0.22 13.56
CA ILE A 7 10.82 0.12 12.14
C ILE A 7 12.27 -0.33 12.01
N GLU A 8 13.18 0.34 12.72
CA GLU A 8 14.61 0.07 12.67
C GLU A 8 14.94 -1.38 13.03
N ALA A 9 14.28 -1.95 14.04
CA ALA A 9 14.45 -3.35 14.45
C ALA A 9 14.14 -4.39 13.35
N ARG A 10 13.45 -3.98 12.28
CA ARG A 10 13.03 -4.84 11.16
C ARG A 10 13.81 -4.54 9.87
N LEU A 11 14.62 -3.48 9.85
CA LEU A 11 15.43 -3.11 8.70
C LEU A 11 16.75 -3.90 8.68
N PRO A 12 17.30 -4.17 7.47
CA PRO A 12 18.59 -4.86 7.33
C PRO A 12 19.79 -4.01 7.76
N ARG A 13 19.58 -2.71 8.01
CA ARG A 13 20.60 -1.73 8.42
C ARG A 13 20.01 -0.75 9.44
N PRO A 14 20.81 -0.20 10.36
CA PRO A 14 20.37 0.86 11.25
C PRO A 14 20.03 2.13 10.48
N LEU A 15 19.18 2.97 11.08
CA LEU A 15 18.80 4.26 10.51
C LEU A 15 19.83 5.32 10.90
N ASP A 16 20.24 6.17 9.96
CA ASP A 16 20.97 7.37 10.31
C ASP A 16 20.06 8.41 11.01
N THR A 17 20.65 9.47 11.58
CA THR A 17 19.88 10.50 12.31
C THR A 17 18.85 11.21 11.43
N HIS A 18 19.15 11.46 10.15
CA HIS A 18 18.23 12.12 9.21
C HIS A 18 17.13 11.16 8.75
N GLU A 19 17.48 9.92 8.45
CA GLU A 19 16.55 8.84 8.11
C GLU A 19 15.59 8.58 9.26
N ARG A 20 16.05 8.65 10.51
CA ARG A 20 15.22 8.51 11.70
C ARG A 20 14.18 9.62 11.82
N THR A 21 14.59 10.89 11.73
CA THR A 21 13.65 12.03 11.72
C THR A 21 12.64 11.91 10.56
N ARG A 22 13.11 11.50 9.37
CA ARG A 22 12.22 11.27 8.24
C ARG A 22 11.24 10.12 8.51
N THR A 23 11.67 9.05 9.18
CA THR A 23 10.85 7.89 9.52
C THR A 23 9.72 8.27 10.46
N GLU A 24 9.98 9.12 11.46
CA GLU A 24 8.94 9.65 12.36
C GLU A 24 7.87 10.43 11.59
N VAL A 25 8.26 11.26 10.62
CA VAL A 25 7.32 11.98 9.74
C VAL A 25 6.50 10.99 8.90
N LEU A 26 7.13 9.95 8.35
CA LEU A 26 6.43 8.93 7.56
C LEU A 26 5.43 8.12 8.39
N ILE A 27 5.73 7.86 9.67
CA ILE A 27 4.80 7.21 10.61
C ILE A 27 3.57 8.11 10.81
N ASP A 28 3.76 9.40 11.09
CA ASP A 28 2.67 10.35 11.28
C ASP A 28 1.81 10.49 10.00
N ASP A 29 2.44 10.56 8.83
CA ASP A 29 1.74 10.57 7.55
C ASP A 29 0.93 9.29 7.32
N ALA A 30 1.47 8.12 7.69
CA ALA A 30 0.76 6.85 7.57
C ALA A 30 -0.49 6.80 8.46
N VAL A 31 -0.36 7.23 9.72
CA VAL A 31 -1.48 7.35 10.67
C VAL A 31 -2.56 8.27 10.11
N LYS A 32 -2.19 9.48 9.68
CA LYS A 32 -3.11 10.45 9.07
C LYS A 32 -3.79 9.90 7.83
N ARG A 33 -3.05 9.16 7.00
CA ARG A 33 -3.59 8.57 5.78
C ARG A 33 -4.63 7.49 6.08
N ILE A 34 -4.33 6.58 7.01
CA ILE A 34 -5.28 5.54 7.43
C ILE A 34 -6.53 6.19 8.03
N ALA A 35 -6.37 7.15 8.95
CA ALA A 35 -7.49 7.86 9.56
C ALA A 35 -8.37 8.56 8.51
N ALA A 36 -7.78 9.18 7.49
CA ALA A 36 -8.52 9.80 6.40
C ALA A 36 -9.33 8.78 5.56
N GLU A 37 -8.79 7.59 5.32
CA GLU A 37 -9.52 6.52 4.61
C GLU A 37 -10.68 5.95 5.44
N PHE A 38 -10.51 5.81 6.75
CA PHE A 38 -11.61 5.47 7.67
C PHE A 38 -12.70 6.53 7.65
N GLY A 39 -12.33 7.81 7.72
CA GLY A 39 -13.27 8.93 7.60
C GLY A 39 -14.02 8.95 6.27
N ARG A 40 -13.34 8.66 5.15
CA ARG A 40 -13.97 8.53 3.82
C ARG A 40 -14.96 7.37 3.74
N ALA A 41 -14.70 6.29 4.46
CA ALA A 41 -15.59 5.14 4.54
C ALA A 41 -16.73 5.32 5.57
N GLY A 42 -16.76 6.44 6.31
CA GLY A 42 -17.74 6.70 7.36
C GLY A 42 -17.56 5.80 8.59
N MET A 43 -16.34 5.32 8.84
CA MET A 43 -15.99 4.46 9.98
C MET A 43 -15.11 5.22 10.98
N ASP A 44 -15.29 4.95 12.28
CA ASP A 44 -14.41 5.50 13.32
C ASP A 44 -13.20 4.57 13.53
N LEU A 45 -12.00 5.13 13.40
CA LEU A 45 -10.76 4.40 13.63
C LEU A 45 -10.57 4.07 15.12
N GLN A 46 -10.98 4.95 16.03
CA GLN A 46 -10.77 4.77 17.47
C GLN A 46 -11.56 3.58 18.01
N ASP A 47 -12.84 3.47 17.63
CA ASP A 47 -13.69 2.33 17.99
C ASP A 47 -13.09 0.99 17.53
N ARG A 48 -12.43 1.00 16.37
CA ARG A 48 -11.80 -0.21 15.81
C ARG A 48 -10.53 -0.59 16.54
N LEU A 49 -9.75 0.39 17.01
CA LEU A 49 -8.51 0.17 17.77
C LEU A 49 -8.74 -0.47 19.15
N GLU A 50 -9.96 -0.41 19.69
CA GLU A 50 -10.31 -1.15 20.91
C GLU A 50 -10.27 -2.67 20.72
N VAL A 51 -10.37 -3.14 19.48
CA VAL A 51 -10.34 -4.56 19.15
C VAL A 51 -8.90 -5.01 18.93
N GLN A 52 -8.39 -5.87 19.82
CA GLN A 52 -6.98 -6.27 19.86
C GLN A 52 -6.43 -6.74 18.50
N TRP A 53 -7.11 -7.65 17.81
CA TRP A 53 -6.64 -8.17 16.52
C TRP A 53 -6.52 -7.06 15.46
N PHE A 54 -7.41 -6.05 15.52
CA PHE A 54 -7.39 -4.93 14.60
C PHE A 54 -6.27 -3.96 14.96
N SER A 55 -6.01 -3.74 16.25
CA SER A 55 -4.86 -2.94 16.70
C SER A 55 -3.53 -3.54 16.21
N ASP A 56 -3.36 -4.85 16.35
CA ASP A 56 -2.16 -5.56 15.87
C ASP A 56 -2.01 -5.46 14.34
N GLU A 57 -3.13 -5.57 13.61
CA GLU A 57 -3.22 -5.43 12.16
C GLU A 57 -2.88 -4.00 11.71
N TYR A 58 -3.45 -3.00 12.39
CA TYR A 58 -3.17 -1.58 12.16
C TYR A 58 -1.68 -1.26 12.31
N GLU A 59 -1.05 -1.75 13.38
CA GLU A 59 0.39 -1.58 13.56
C GLU A 59 1.20 -2.33 12.49
N ARG A 60 0.76 -3.52 12.06
CA ARG A 60 1.41 -4.24 10.95
C ARG A 60 1.38 -3.39 9.67
N VAL A 61 0.23 -2.84 9.31
CA VAL A 61 0.06 -2.03 8.11
C VAL A 61 0.92 -0.77 8.15
N ILE A 62 0.96 -0.04 9.28
CA ILE A 62 1.85 1.13 9.43
C ILE A 62 3.32 0.72 9.22
N ARG A 63 3.76 -0.37 9.85
CA ARG A 63 5.14 -0.86 9.70
C ARG A 63 5.45 -1.19 8.24
N GLU A 64 4.53 -1.82 7.53
CA GLU A 64 4.70 -2.18 6.12
C GLU A 64 4.77 -0.94 5.22
N MET A 65 3.85 0.01 5.38
CA MET A 65 3.81 1.26 4.62
C MET A 65 5.13 2.05 4.78
N VAL A 66 5.59 2.22 6.01
CA VAL A 66 6.80 2.99 6.30
C VAL A 66 8.05 2.24 5.84
N SER A 67 8.15 0.94 6.12
CA SER A 67 9.30 0.14 5.69
C SER A 67 9.44 0.09 4.18
N ALA A 68 8.32 0.01 3.44
CA ALA A 68 8.35 0.07 1.98
C ALA A 68 8.96 1.39 1.48
N VAL A 69 8.55 2.53 2.03
CA VAL A 69 9.11 3.84 1.65
C VAL A 69 10.59 3.97 2.04
N VAL A 70 10.96 3.53 3.23
CA VAL A 70 12.34 3.61 3.73
C VAL A 70 13.29 2.73 2.90
N LEU A 71 12.87 1.52 2.52
CA LEU A 71 13.68 0.60 1.73
C LEU A 71 13.75 0.99 0.25
N VAL A 72 12.65 1.49 -0.33
CA VAL A 72 12.60 1.86 -1.76
C VAL A 72 13.24 3.23 -1.99
N GLY A 73 13.14 4.17 -1.04
CA GLY A 73 13.83 5.46 -1.09
C GLY A 73 13.57 6.25 -2.38
N ILE A 74 14.62 6.83 -2.97
CA ILE A 74 14.56 7.60 -4.25
C ILE A 74 14.32 6.68 -5.46
N ASN A 75 14.43 5.36 -5.29
CA ASN A 75 14.28 4.38 -6.37
C ASN A 75 12.82 3.98 -6.61
N VAL A 76 11.85 4.84 -6.27
CA VAL A 76 10.43 4.61 -6.56
C VAL A 76 10.26 4.35 -8.06
N GLY A 77 9.87 3.12 -8.39
CA GLY A 77 9.68 2.64 -9.76
C GLY A 77 10.84 1.83 -10.35
N MET A 78 12.04 1.78 -9.76
CA MET A 78 13.18 1.10 -10.38
C MET A 78 13.08 -0.43 -10.23
N THR A 79 12.73 -1.15 -11.31
CA THR A 79 12.55 -2.62 -11.28
C THR A 79 13.79 -3.38 -11.75
N SER A 80 14.67 -2.73 -12.52
CA SER A 80 15.97 -3.27 -12.90
C SER A 80 17.00 -2.14 -13.09
N ALA A 81 18.22 -2.36 -12.61
CA ALA A 81 19.39 -1.57 -12.93
C ALA A 81 20.37 -2.52 -13.61
N SER A 82 20.44 -2.48 -14.94
CA SER A 82 21.42 -3.21 -15.73
C SER A 82 22.56 -2.26 -16.08
N SER A 83 23.77 -2.53 -15.57
CA SER A 83 24.97 -1.76 -15.90
C SER A 83 25.86 -2.61 -16.80
N SER A 84 25.80 -2.39 -18.12
CA SER A 84 26.74 -2.99 -19.08
C SER A 84 27.71 -1.92 -19.59
N THR A 85 29.00 -2.11 -19.32
CA THR A 85 30.06 -1.17 -19.66
C THR A 85 30.33 -1.13 -21.17
N MET A 86 30.39 0.10 -21.69
CA MET A 86 30.83 0.56 -23.03
C MET A 86 29.81 0.50 -24.18
N GLN A 87 29.42 1.72 -24.60
CA GLN A 87 28.78 2.14 -25.85
C GLN A 87 27.26 2.00 -26.05
N GLU A 88 26.46 1.74 -25.01
CA GLU A 88 25.00 1.57 -25.14
C GLU A 88 24.19 2.43 -24.16
N SER A 89 22.96 2.71 -24.59
CA SER A 89 22.03 3.71 -24.04
C SER A 89 21.47 3.31 -22.66
N ASP A 90 21.49 4.24 -21.71
CA ASP A 90 20.83 4.06 -20.42
C ASP A 90 19.30 4.03 -20.61
N SER A 91 18.66 2.90 -20.28
CA SER A 91 17.20 2.82 -20.20
C SER A 91 16.79 2.36 -18.79
N ALA A 92 16.14 3.25 -18.05
CA ALA A 92 15.52 2.93 -16.77
C ALA A 92 14.05 2.59 -17.03
N THR A 93 13.65 1.35 -16.76
CA THR A 93 12.23 0.97 -16.79
C THR A 93 11.63 1.22 -15.42
N PHE A 94 10.77 2.24 -15.36
CA PHE A 94 9.99 2.54 -14.16
C PHE A 94 8.69 1.73 -14.18
N LYS A 95 8.49 0.84 -13.20
CA LYS A 95 7.19 0.21 -12.94
C LYS A 95 6.66 0.78 -11.64
N ASP A 96 5.57 1.53 -11.72
CA ASP A 96 4.85 2.02 -10.54
C ASP A 96 4.48 0.81 -9.68
N SER A 97 5.09 0.69 -8.51
CA SER A 97 4.67 -0.28 -7.52
C SER A 97 3.60 0.41 -6.68
N ASP A 98 2.37 -0.13 -6.68
CA ASP A 98 1.25 0.41 -5.90
C ASP A 98 1.58 0.58 -4.38
N ALA A 99 2.71 0.03 -3.93
CA ALA A 99 3.24 0.11 -2.58
C ALA A 99 3.91 1.45 -2.21
N VAL A 100 4.46 2.22 -3.16
CA VAL A 100 5.21 3.46 -2.86
C VAL A 100 4.87 4.55 -3.87
N SER A 101 4.47 5.73 -3.40
CA SER A 101 4.29 6.90 -4.27
C SER A 101 5.43 7.90 -4.08
N TRP A 102 5.68 8.71 -5.10
CA TRP A 102 6.55 9.89 -5.01
C TRP A 102 6.13 10.85 -3.89
N GLY A 103 4.86 10.81 -3.47
CA GLY A 103 4.30 11.62 -2.39
C GLY A 103 4.48 11.05 -0.98
N GLY A 104 5.17 9.91 -0.82
CA GLY A 104 5.39 9.28 0.48
C GLY A 104 4.64 7.96 0.65
N VAL A 105 4.05 7.75 1.83
CA VAL A 105 3.36 6.50 2.17
C VAL A 105 2.07 6.32 1.36
N THR A 106 1.89 5.12 0.80
CA THR A 106 0.70 4.74 0.04
C THR A 106 0.01 3.57 0.74
N LEU A 107 -1.32 3.61 0.79
CA LEU A 107 -2.13 2.52 1.31
C LEU A 107 -2.61 1.65 0.14
N THR A 108 -2.11 0.42 0.06
CA THR A 108 -2.43 -0.52 -1.03
C THR A 108 -3.83 -1.12 -0.90
N ASP A 109 -4.36 -1.67 -1.98
CA ASP A 109 -5.64 -2.40 -1.96
C ASP A 109 -5.62 -3.65 -1.07
N GLN A 110 -4.45 -4.25 -0.83
CA GLN A 110 -4.35 -5.36 0.12
C GLN A 110 -4.41 -4.85 1.55
N GLN A 111 -3.67 -3.79 1.88
CA GLN A 111 -3.70 -3.17 3.21
C GLN A 111 -5.10 -2.60 3.53
N ARG A 112 -5.79 -2.03 2.54
CA ARG A 112 -7.20 -1.64 2.68
C ARG A 112 -8.08 -2.83 3.05
N ARG A 113 -7.92 -3.99 2.39
CA ARG A 113 -8.66 -5.21 2.71
C ARG A 113 -8.36 -5.71 4.11
N ASP A 114 -7.10 -5.72 4.51
CA ASP A 114 -6.67 -6.16 5.84
C ASP A 114 -7.26 -5.26 6.94
N LEU A 115 -7.36 -3.94 6.69
CA LEU A 115 -8.03 -2.97 7.56
C LEU A 115 -9.57 -3.02 7.48
N GLY A 116 -10.15 -3.86 6.62
CA GLY A 116 -11.60 -3.92 6.39
C GLY A 116 -12.18 -2.67 5.70
N LEU A 117 -11.33 -1.87 5.05
CA LEU A 117 -11.75 -0.72 4.25
C LEU A 117 -12.31 -1.19 2.90
N PRO A 118 -13.31 -0.47 2.36
CA PRO A 118 -13.83 -0.76 1.03
C PRO A 118 -12.73 -0.57 -0.02
N VAL A 119 -12.53 -1.59 -0.85
CA VAL A 119 -11.71 -1.51 -2.06
C VAL A 119 -12.64 -1.35 -3.25
N ALA A 120 -12.27 -0.53 -4.22
CA ALA A 120 -13.00 -0.42 -5.48
C ALA A 120 -13.05 -1.80 -6.14
N GLY A 121 -14.18 -2.49 -5.98
CA GLY A 121 -14.35 -3.84 -6.46
C GLY A 121 -14.28 -3.86 -7.98
N LYS A 122 -13.23 -4.44 -8.55
CA LYS A 122 -13.30 -4.96 -9.91
C LYS A 122 -14.27 -6.13 -9.87
N THR A 123 -15.38 -6.05 -10.59
CA THR A 123 -16.28 -7.19 -10.80
C THR A 123 -15.49 -8.35 -11.40
N LEU A 124 -15.18 -9.36 -10.59
CA LEU A 124 -14.55 -10.61 -11.03
C LEU A 124 -15.57 -11.57 -11.66
N GLY A 125 -16.86 -11.25 -11.60
CA GLY A 125 -17.94 -12.06 -12.12
C GLY A 125 -18.40 -11.63 -13.51
N ARG A 126 -18.47 -12.59 -14.44
CA ARG A 126 -19.31 -12.48 -15.63
C ARG A 126 -20.66 -13.09 -15.28
N PHE A 127 -21.68 -12.26 -15.04
CA PHE A 127 -23.04 -12.78 -14.92
C PHE A 127 -23.41 -13.46 -16.25
N PRO A 128 -23.93 -14.71 -16.23
CA PRO A 128 -24.39 -15.35 -17.45
C PRO A 128 -25.45 -14.44 -18.09
N ALA A 129 -25.39 -14.30 -19.42
CA ALA A 129 -26.44 -13.62 -20.14
C ALA A 129 -27.78 -14.30 -19.83
N SER A 130 -28.83 -13.50 -19.60
CA SER A 130 -30.16 -14.03 -19.34
C SER A 130 -30.52 -15.08 -20.41
N PRO A 131 -31.05 -16.25 -20.02
CA PRO A 131 -31.49 -17.24 -21.00
C PRO A 131 -32.49 -16.59 -21.95
N ARG A 132 -32.25 -16.68 -23.26
CA ARG A 132 -33.26 -16.27 -24.23
C ARG A 132 -34.46 -17.19 -24.06
N TRP A 133 -35.63 -16.61 -23.81
CA TRP A 133 -36.88 -17.35 -23.77
C TRP A 133 -37.05 -18.08 -25.12
N PRO A 134 -37.62 -19.29 -25.15
CA PRO A 134 -37.80 -20.03 -26.40
C PRO A 134 -38.95 -19.39 -27.17
N GLU A 135 -38.70 -18.26 -27.82
CA GLU A 135 -39.56 -17.78 -28.88
C GLU A 135 -39.40 -18.76 -30.04
N ARG A 136 -40.43 -19.60 -30.21
CA ARG A 136 -40.58 -20.49 -31.36
C ARG A 136 -40.36 -19.63 -32.60
N MET A 137 -39.27 -19.87 -33.31
CA MET A 137 -39.12 -19.38 -34.68
C MET A 137 -40.21 -20.07 -35.50
N LEU A 138 -41.37 -19.43 -35.60
CA LEU A 138 -42.40 -19.79 -36.57
C LEU A 138 -41.77 -19.54 -37.94
N ARG A 139 -41.46 -20.65 -38.61
CA ARG A 139 -41.05 -20.70 -40.02
C ARG A 139 -42.26 -20.51 -40.91
#